data_AF-A0A962GCQ6-F1
#
_entry.id   AF-A0A962GCQ6-F1
#
_cell.length_a   1.000
_cell.length_b   1.000
_cell.length_c   1.000
_cell.angle_alpha   90.00
_cell.angle_beta   90.00
_cell.angle_gamma   90.00
#
_symmetry.space_group_name_H-M   'P 1'
#
loop_
_entity.id
_entity.type
_entity.pdbx_description
1 polymer ?
#
loop_
_entity_poly.entity_id
_entity_poly.type
_entity_poly.pdbx_seq_one_letter_code
_entity_poly.pdbx_strand_id
1 'polypeptide(L)'
;GAIIGSLYAVGYSADEIEAIVAAIDWKDILRDDPKRIDMPMRRKQEDFRYLLDLKLGLRNGRVLLPRGVVQGQKLNLLLRRLLLPAWNVERFDDLPIPFRCVGTDIGAGQGVVFDHGDLATAVRASMSVPGAFAPIRV
;
A
#
# COMPACT_ATOMS: atom_id res chain seq x y z
N GLY A 1 -5.21 3.58 -11.23
CA GLY A 1 -4.51 4.74 -11.83
C GLY A 1 -3.01 4.60 -11.68
N ALA A 2 -2.46 5.07 -10.56
CA ALA A 2 -1.00 5.14 -10.35
C ALA A 2 -0.26 3.81 -10.49
N ILE A 3 -0.82 2.69 -9.99
CA ILE A 3 -0.19 1.36 -10.15
C ILE A 3 0.01 1.03 -11.63
N ILE A 4 -1.07 0.99 -12.41
CA ILE A 4 -1.04 0.67 -13.83
C ILE A 4 -0.14 1.64 -14.59
N GLY A 5 -0.28 2.95 -14.34
CA GLY A 5 0.55 3.97 -14.98
C GLY A 5 2.04 3.83 -14.67
N SER A 6 2.39 3.47 -13.42
CA SER A 6 3.78 3.26 -13.03
C SER A 6 4.40 2.01 -13.67
N LEU A 7 3.65 0.90 -13.78
CA LEU A 7 4.13 -0.30 -14.47
C LEU A 7 4.39 0.01 -15.95
N TYR A 8 3.44 0.67 -16.61
CA TYR A 8 3.61 1.07 -17.99
C TYR A 8 4.80 2.02 -18.18
N ALA A 9 4.96 2.99 -17.27
CA ALA A 9 6.05 3.96 -17.32
C ALA A 9 7.43 3.33 -17.12
N VAL A 10 7.53 2.28 -16.31
CA VAL A 10 8.76 1.51 -16.09
C VAL A 10 9.09 0.58 -17.28
N GLY A 11 8.14 0.40 -18.22
CA GLY A 11 8.37 -0.31 -19.48
C GLY A 11 7.62 -1.64 -19.62
N TYR A 12 6.69 -1.97 -18.72
CA TYR A 12 5.84 -3.14 -18.90
C TYR A 12 4.86 -2.92 -20.06
N SER A 13 4.67 -3.96 -20.88
CA SER A 13 3.66 -3.98 -21.92
C SER A 13 2.24 -4.14 -21.35
N ALA A 14 1.23 -3.79 -22.15
CA ALA A 14 -0.17 -3.94 -21.73
C ALA A 14 -0.52 -5.40 -21.38
N ASP A 15 -0.03 -6.35 -22.18
CA ASP A 15 -0.26 -7.79 -21.97
C ASP A 15 0.38 -8.29 -20.66
N GLU A 16 1.59 -7.82 -20.35
CA GLU A 16 2.26 -8.15 -19.08
C GLU A 16 1.51 -7.56 -17.89
N ILE A 17 1.04 -6.32 -17.99
CA ILE A 17 0.27 -5.68 -16.94
C ILE A 17 -1.04 -6.45 -16.70
N GLU A 18 -1.75 -6.84 -17.77
CA GLU A 18 -2.97 -7.63 -17.67
C GLU A 18 -2.69 -8.97 -16.98
N ALA A 19 -1.66 -9.70 -17.41
CA ALA A 19 -1.28 -10.97 -16.80
C ALA A 19 -0.93 -10.83 -15.32
N ILE A 20 -0.19 -9.79 -14.93
CA ILE A 20 0.16 -9.49 -13.54
C ILE A 20 -1.11 -9.22 -12.72
N VAL A 21 -1.98 -8.33 -13.20
CA VAL A 21 -3.21 -7.92 -12.49
C VAL A 21 -4.17 -9.10 -12.32
N ALA A 22 -4.29 -9.96 -13.34
CA ALA A 22 -5.13 -11.15 -13.31
C ALA A 22 -4.60 -12.23 -12.35
N ALA A 23 -3.28 -12.32 -12.17
CA ALA A 23 -2.65 -13.31 -11.29
C ALA A 23 -2.65 -12.91 -9.80
N ILE A 24 -2.92 -11.64 -9.46
CA ILE A 24 -2.89 -11.17 -8.09
C ILE A 24 -4.16 -11.58 -7.33
N ASP A 25 -3.99 -12.25 -6.19
CA ASP A 25 -5.08 -12.42 -5.22
C ASP A 25 -5.31 -11.11 -4.45
N TRP A 26 -6.17 -10.26 -5.02
CA TRP A 26 -6.54 -8.97 -4.42
C TRP A 26 -7.19 -9.12 -3.04
N LYS A 27 -7.83 -10.25 -2.73
CA LYS A 27 -8.41 -10.47 -1.40
C LYS A 27 -7.32 -10.71 -0.35
N ASP A 28 -6.25 -11.42 -0.72
CA ASP A 28 -5.12 -11.65 0.17
C ASP A 28 -4.22 -10.41 0.30
N ILE A 29 -3.90 -9.74 -0.81
CA ILE A 29 -3.01 -8.57 -0.83
C ILE A 29 -3.60 -7.38 -0.06
N LEU A 30 -4.93 -7.23 -0.08
CA LEU A 30 -5.65 -6.19 0.66
C LEU A 30 -5.98 -6.59 2.10
N ARG A 31 -5.49 -7.73 2.60
CA ARG A 31 -5.65 -8.15 3.99
C ARG A 31 -4.29 -8.27 4.68
N ASP A 32 -4.10 -7.54 5.78
CA ASP A 32 -2.90 -7.66 6.63
C ASP A 32 -3.06 -8.60 7.83
N ASP A 33 -4.12 -9.40 7.88
CA ASP A 33 -4.24 -10.39 8.94
C ASP A 33 -3.33 -11.59 8.64
N PRO A 34 -2.35 -11.91 9.51
CA PRO A 34 -1.53 -13.10 9.32
C PRO A 34 -2.40 -14.36 9.35
N LYS A 35 -2.02 -15.39 8.58
CA LYS A 35 -2.74 -16.67 8.61
C LYS A 35 -2.77 -17.19 10.05
N ARG A 36 -3.89 -17.79 10.46
CA ARG A 36 -4.08 -18.32 11.82
C ARG A 36 -2.96 -19.25 12.29
N ILE A 37 -2.26 -19.93 11.38
CA ILE A 37 -1.12 -20.79 11.70
C ILE A 37 0.08 -19.99 12.24
N ASP A 38 0.34 -18.80 11.69
CA ASP A 38 1.47 -17.94 12.01
C ASP A 38 1.21 -17.03 13.22
N MET A 39 -0.02 -17.05 13.77
CA MET A 39 -0.36 -16.29 14.95
C MET A 39 0.23 -16.93 16.23
N PRO A 40 0.76 -16.13 17.16
CA PRO A 40 1.11 -16.61 18.50
C PRO A 40 -0.11 -17.22 19.20
N MET A 41 0.08 -18.31 19.97
CA MET A 41 -1.01 -19.02 20.66
C MET A 41 -1.89 -18.08 21.52
N ARG A 42 -1.26 -17.08 22.16
CA ARG A 42 -1.94 -16.05 22.94
C ARG A 42 -2.97 -15.25 22.13
N ARG A 43 -2.65 -14.83 20.89
CA ARG A 43 -3.61 -14.13 20.02
C ARG A 43 -4.75 -15.05 19.58
N LYS A 44 -4.48 -16.33 19.31
CA LYS A 44 -5.53 -17.30 18.92
C LYS A 44 -6.58 -17.49 20.04
N GLN A 45 -6.18 -17.32 21.30
CA GLN A 45 -7.08 -17.38 22.45
C GLN A 45 -7.84 -16.06 22.66
N GLU A 46 -7.25 -14.92 22.29
CA GLU A 46 -7.89 -13.59 22.34
C GLU A 46 -8.98 -13.43 21.26
N ASP A 47 -8.76 -13.95 20.04
CA ASP A 47 -9.73 -13.95 18.93
C ASP A 47 -11.08 -14.63 19.27
N PHE A 48 -11.05 -15.62 20.17
CA PHE A 48 -12.26 -16.34 20.57
C PHE A 48 -13.19 -15.51 21.48
N ARG A 49 -12.70 -14.41 22.05
CA ARG A 49 -13.44 -13.63 23.07
C ARG A 49 -14.15 -12.39 22.51
N TYR A 50 -13.90 -11.97 21.27
CA TYR A 50 -14.44 -10.72 20.73
C TYR A 50 -15.10 -10.92 19.37
N LEU A 51 -16.36 -10.48 19.25
CA LEU A 51 -17.18 -10.57 18.03
C LEU A 51 -16.75 -9.55 16.95
N LEU A 52 -15.91 -8.57 17.31
CA LEU A 52 -15.40 -7.48 16.47
C LEU A 52 -13.87 -7.41 16.60
N ASP A 53 -13.12 -7.55 15.49
CA ASP A 53 -11.65 -7.40 15.45
C ASP A 53 -11.22 -5.92 15.41
N LEU A 54 -11.69 -5.15 16.39
CA LEU A 54 -11.25 -3.77 16.59
C LEU A 54 -9.94 -3.78 17.38
N LYS A 55 -8.81 -3.65 16.66
CA LYS A 55 -7.46 -3.53 17.26
C LYS A 55 -7.27 -2.17 17.95
N LEU A 56 -7.93 -1.99 19.10
CA LEU A 56 -7.79 -0.81 19.95
C LEU A 56 -6.47 -0.88 20.73
N GLY A 57 -5.59 0.09 20.51
CA GLY A 57 -4.35 0.24 21.28
C GLY A 57 -4.54 1.14 22.49
N LEU A 58 -3.76 0.93 23.55
CA LEU A 58 -3.64 1.87 24.68
C LEU A 58 -2.19 2.36 24.74
N ARG A 59 -2.00 3.69 24.67
CA ARG A 59 -0.68 4.31 24.92
C ARG A 59 -0.87 5.53 25.80
N ASN A 60 -0.24 5.54 26.97
CA ASN A 60 -0.26 6.63 27.94
C ASN A 60 -1.69 7.12 28.29
N GLY A 61 -2.61 6.18 28.54
CA GLY A 61 -4.00 6.51 28.90
C GLY A 61 -4.89 7.00 27.74
N ARG A 62 -4.37 7.05 26.50
CA ARG A 62 -5.15 7.39 25.31
C ARG A 62 -5.50 6.13 24.51
N VAL A 63 -6.77 6.05 24.09
CA VAL A 63 -7.25 5.03 23.16
C VAL A 63 -6.74 5.37 21.77
N LEU A 64 -5.92 4.49 21.21
CA LEU A 64 -5.42 4.56 19.84
C LEU A 64 -6.35 3.73 18.96
N LEU A 65 -7.11 4.42 18.11
CA LEU A 65 -7.82 3.78 17.00
C LEU A 65 -6.81 3.41 15.90
N PRO A 66 -6.96 2.23 15.26
CA PRO A 66 -6.14 1.87 14.12
C PRO A 66 -6.36 2.89 12.98
N ARG A 67 -5.27 3.34 12.34
CA ARG A 67 -5.30 4.39 11.30
C ARG A 67 -5.88 3.92 9.95
N GLY A 68 -6.28 2.66 9.85
CA GLY A 68 -6.91 2.03 8.68
C GLY A 68 -7.23 0.57 8.97
N VAL A 69 -8.14 -0.03 8.19
CA VAL A 69 -8.51 -1.46 8.30
C VAL A 69 -7.38 -2.37 7.79
N VAL A 70 -6.54 -1.84 6.89
CA VAL A 70 -5.43 -2.55 6.22
C VAL A 70 -4.16 -1.69 6.38
N GLN A 71 -3.10 -2.25 6.98
CA GLN A 71 -1.76 -1.65 7.09
C GLN A 71 -1.00 -1.56 5.74
N GLY A 72 -1.38 -2.34 4.73
CA GLY A 72 -0.85 -2.37 3.37
C GLY A 72 0.56 -2.96 3.24
N GLN A 73 0.98 -3.87 4.13
CA GLN A 73 2.36 -4.39 4.12
C GLN A 73 2.61 -5.31 2.92
N LYS A 74 1.69 -6.25 2.66
CA LYS A 74 1.77 -7.13 1.48
C LYS A 74 1.76 -6.35 0.17
N LEU A 75 0.86 -5.38 0.07
CA LEU A 75 0.77 -4.47 -1.06
C LEU A 75 2.08 -3.70 -1.27
N ASN A 76 2.69 -3.17 -0.20
CA ASN A 76 3.96 -2.46 -0.29
C ASN A 76 5.08 -3.35 -0.82
N LEU A 77 5.16 -4.60 -0.37
CA LEU A 77 6.14 -5.57 -0.88
C LEU A 77 5.90 -5.91 -2.34
N LEU A 78 4.63 -6.08 -2.74
CA LEU A 78 4.25 -6.32 -4.13
C LEU A 78 4.67 -5.13 -5.02
N LEU A 79 4.34 -3.91 -4.64
CA LEU A 79 4.72 -2.70 -5.39
C LEU A 79 6.24 -2.56 -5.49
N ARG A 80 6.97 -2.77 -4.39
CA ARG A 80 8.43 -2.75 -4.41
C ARG A 80 8.99 -3.78 -5.37
N ARG A 81 8.45 -5.01 -5.39
CA ARG A 81 8.87 -6.08 -6.30
C ARG A 81 8.62 -5.72 -7.77
N LEU A 82 7.43 -5.21 -8.09
CA LEU A 82 7.05 -4.88 -9.47
C LEU A 82 7.81 -3.66 -10.01
N LEU A 83 8.16 -2.71 -9.13
CA LEU A 83 8.86 -1.48 -9.49
C LEU A 83 10.37 -1.57 -9.27
N LEU A 84 10.90 -2.77 -8.98
CA LEU A 84 12.34 -3.01 -8.87
C LEU A 84 13.14 -2.50 -10.08
N PRO A 85 12.68 -2.60 -11.35
CA PRO A 85 13.46 -2.09 -12.48
C PRO A 85 13.77 -0.58 -12.39
N ALA A 86 12.97 0.19 -11.64
CA ALA A 86 13.15 1.62 -11.42
C ALA A 86 13.74 1.97 -10.04
N TRP A 87 14.39 1.02 -9.34
CA TRP A 87 14.89 1.21 -7.98
C TRP A 87 15.90 2.36 -7.81
N ASN A 88 16.64 2.68 -8.88
CA ASN A 88 17.68 3.73 -8.88
C ASN A 88 17.24 5.00 -9.62
N VAL A 89 15.95 5.15 -9.91
CA VAL A 89 15.40 6.33 -10.58
C VAL A 89 14.94 7.32 -9.52
N GLU A 90 15.62 8.46 -9.42
CA GLU A 90 15.23 9.53 -8.49
C GLU A 90 14.17 10.45 -9.07
N ARG A 91 14.25 10.79 -10.38
CA ARG A 91 13.26 11.63 -11.06
C ARG A 91 12.38 10.77 -11.95
N PHE A 92 11.07 10.92 -11.85
CA PHE A 92 10.13 10.12 -12.64
C PHE A 92 10.10 10.52 -14.12
N ASP A 93 10.78 11.61 -14.47
CA ASP A 93 11.07 12.00 -15.86
C ASP A 93 12.07 11.07 -16.54
N ASP A 94 12.94 10.40 -15.77
CA ASP A 94 14.01 9.55 -16.28
C ASP A 94 13.55 8.09 -16.51
N LEU A 95 12.27 7.82 -16.27
CA LEU A 95 11.65 6.55 -16.63
C LEU A 95 11.51 6.43 -18.16
N PRO A 96 11.40 5.21 -18.72
CA PRO A 96 11.13 5.01 -20.14
C PRO A 96 9.98 5.87 -20.68
N ILE A 97 8.95 6.11 -19.86
CA ILE A 97 7.90 7.11 -20.14
C ILE A 97 7.82 8.04 -18.91
N PRO A 98 7.94 9.37 -19.09
CA PRO A 98 7.80 10.33 -17.98
C PRO A 98 6.49 10.14 -17.23
N PHE A 99 6.58 10.03 -15.91
CA PHE A 99 5.44 9.64 -15.06
C PHE A 99 5.15 10.66 -13.97
N ARG A 100 3.87 10.79 -13.61
CA ARG A 100 3.38 11.52 -12.43
C ARG A 100 2.30 10.70 -11.76
N CYS A 101 2.24 10.73 -10.43
CA CYS A 101 1.08 10.23 -9.69
C CYS A 101 0.59 11.26 -8.68
N VAL A 102 -0.70 11.19 -8.36
CA VAL A 102 -1.36 12.14 -7.47
C VAL A 102 -1.83 11.42 -6.22
N GLY A 103 -1.41 11.90 -5.05
CA GLY A 103 -1.97 11.52 -3.75
C GLY A 103 -2.69 12.68 -3.09
N THR A 104 -3.05 12.49 -1.83
CA THR A 104 -3.73 13.51 -1.02
C THR A 104 -3.01 13.67 0.31
N ASP A 105 -2.63 14.90 0.65
CA ASP A 105 -2.25 15.25 2.01
C ASP A 105 -3.50 15.20 2.89
N ILE A 106 -3.59 14.21 3.78
CA ILE A 106 -4.75 14.01 4.65
C ILE A 106 -4.86 15.06 5.78
N GLY A 107 -3.76 15.75 6.11
CA GLY A 107 -3.75 16.83 7.10
C GLY A 107 -4.24 18.15 6.52
N ALA A 108 -3.85 18.46 5.28
CA ALA A 108 -4.22 19.68 4.57
C ALA A 108 -5.46 19.53 3.67
N GLY A 109 -5.84 18.31 3.30
CA GLY A 109 -6.90 18.02 2.33
C GLY A 109 -6.54 18.35 0.87
N GLN A 110 -5.25 18.54 0.56
CA GLN A 110 -4.78 19.02 -0.73
C GLN A 110 -4.21 17.88 -1.58
N GLY A 111 -4.33 17.99 -2.90
CA GLY A 111 -3.68 17.06 -3.83
C GLY A 111 -2.18 17.28 -3.86
N VAL A 112 -1.41 16.20 -3.84
CA VAL A 112 0.05 16.21 -3.95
C VAL A 112 0.43 15.47 -5.22
N VAL A 113 1.16 16.14 -6.12
CA VAL A 113 1.71 15.52 -7.33
C VAL A 113 3.13 15.07 -7.03
N PHE A 114 3.41 13.79 -7.27
CA PHE A 114 4.74 13.22 -7.14
C PHE A 114 5.43 13.14 -8.51
N ASP A 115 6.64 13.67 -8.57
CA ASP A 115 7.50 13.70 -9.75
C ASP A 115 8.94 13.19 -9.49
N HIS A 116 9.28 12.90 -8.23
CA HIS A 116 10.57 12.37 -7.82
C HIS A 116 10.45 11.53 -6.52
N GLY A 117 11.52 10.84 -6.15
CA GLY A 117 11.67 10.06 -4.91
C GLY A 117 11.56 8.55 -5.13
N ASP A 118 11.18 7.80 -4.08
CA ASP A 118 10.94 6.35 -4.18
C ASP A 118 9.60 6.10 -4.88
N LEU A 119 9.65 5.61 -6.12
CA LEU A 119 8.48 5.40 -6.98
C LEU A 119 7.41 4.50 -6.32
N ALA A 120 7.82 3.43 -5.65
CA ALA A 120 6.89 2.52 -4.98
C ALA A 120 6.13 3.22 -3.83
N THR A 121 6.81 4.10 -3.10
CA THR A 121 6.24 4.91 -2.02
C THR A 121 5.26 5.94 -2.58
N ALA A 122 5.63 6.65 -3.64
CA ALA A 122 4.74 7.61 -4.30
C ALA A 122 3.46 6.93 -4.85
N VAL A 123 3.60 5.78 -5.52
CA VAL A 123 2.47 5.00 -6.02
C VAL A 123 1.59 4.48 -4.88
N ARG A 124 2.18 4.03 -3.77
CA ARG A 124 1.45 3.61 -2.57
C ARG A 124 0.69 4.79 -1.92
N ALA A 125 1.29 5.98 -1.88
CA ALA A 125 0.63 7.17 -1.37
C ALA A 125 -0.59 7.53 -2.23
N SER A 126 -0.46 7.46 -3.55
CA SER A 126 -1.55 7.70 -4.50
C SER A 126 -2.70 6.69 -4.37
N MET A 127 -2.43 5.45 -3.97
CA MET A 127 -3.45 4.43 -3.74
C MET A 127 -4.12 4.53 -2.35
N SER A 128 -3.59 5.33 -1.42
CA SER A 128 -4.04 5.35 -0.02
C SER A 128 -5.40 6.03 0.13
N VAL A 129 -6.49 5.29 -0.12
CA VAL A 129 -7.87 5.74 0.10
C VAL A 129 -8.12 5.86 1.61
N PRO A 130 -8.48 7.05 2.13
CA PRO A 130 -8.75 7.26 3.54
C PRO A 130 -9.81 6.28 4.08
N GLY A 131 -9.56 5.70 5.25
CA GLY A 131 -10.44 4.71 5.88
C GLY A 131 -10.24 3.27 5.41
N ALA A 132 -9.87 3.05 4.15
CA ALA A 132 -9.53 1.71 3.64
C ALA A 132 -8.07 1.32 3.95
N PHE A 133 -7.12 2.25 3.75
CA PHE A 133 -5.70 2.03 3.97
C PHE A 133 -5.15 2.97 5.03
N ALA A 134 -4.20 2.48 5.82
CA ALA A 134 -3.44 3.33 6.72
C ALA A 134 -2.61 4.36 5.91
N PRO A 135 -2.64 5.65 6.27
CA PRO A 135 -1.85 6.66 5.58
C PRO A 135 -0.35 6.39 5.77
N ILE A 136 0.42 6.61 4.71
CA ILE A 136 1.87 6.56 4.74
C ILE A 136 2.45 7.98 4.81
N ARG A 137 3.65 8.09 5.36
CA ARG A 137 4.45 9.32 5.23
C ARG A 137 5.36 9.14 4.03
N VAL A 138 5.38 10.14 3.17
CA VAL A 138 6.30 10.29 2.05
C VAL A 138 7.32 11.34 2.43
#